data_AF-A0A4Q0IT35-F1
#
_entry.id   AF-A0A4Q0IT35-F1
#
_cell.length_a   1.000
_cell.length_b   1.000
_cell.length_c   1.000
_cell.angle_alpha   90.00
_cell.angle_beta   90.00
_cell.angle_gamma   90.00
#
_symmetry.space_group_name_H-M   'P 1'
#
loop_
_entity.id
_entity.type
_entity.pdbx_description
1 polymer ?
#
loop_
_entity_poly.entity_id
_entity_poly.type
_entity_poly.pdbx_seq_one_letter_code
_entity_poly.pdbx_strand_id
1 'polypeptide(L)'
;MQKYITIIFTLLLSALTCSGQSFLAKYPKLTDKDLSAFFEDWKAYSDSISSNITISNPLDSLIYERNLLTYAGIALGSPRPQYVVYPEATEILTYKELGDTTTNNSSFWLLMSVPYAMREYTKEMVCTKIPDGGLYMTDGISKKLDSFLYVGKYRKRKEREKRLKELRKYISVSYGIFNMYPYCDYPLLLNIGIASDIVVFQLALDSNEATEIWYRKGNDRFIVLHNNRGRSIIYD
;
A
#
# COMPACT_ATOMS: atom_id res chain seq x y z
N MET A 1 32.94 8.86 -28.73
CA MET A 1 32.51 8.15 -27.51
C MET A 1 32.22 9.10 -26.32
N GLN A 2 33.06 10.11 -26.04
CA GLN A 2 32.83 11.07 -24.93
C GLN A 2 31.47 11.80 -24.96
N LYS A 3 30.99 12.27 -26.13
CA LYS A 3 29.70 12.98 -26.23
C LYS A 3 28.48 12.14 -25.85
N TYR A 4 28.51 10.83 -26.13
CA TYR A 4 27.41 9.92 -25.79
C TYR A 4 27.40 9.57 -24.29
N ILE A 5 28.58 9.46 -23.68
CA ILE A 5 28.71 9.21 -22.24
C ILE A 5 28.17 10.41 -21.44
N THR A 6 28.42 11.66 -21.88
CA THR A 6 27.90 12.86 -21.20
C THR A 6 26.37 12.99 -21.28
N ILE A 7 25.75 12.59 -22.40
CA ILE A 7 24.29 12.60 -22.58
C ILE A 7 23.62 11.53 -21.70
N ILE A 8 24.18 10.33 -21.65
CA ILE A 8 23.67 9.24 -20.80
C ILE A 8 23.82 9.62 -19.32
N PHE A 9 24.93 10.24 -18.93
CA PHE A 9 25.16 10.68 -17.55
C PHE A 9 24.25 11.84 -17.13
N THR A 10 23.90 12.75 -18.04
CA THR A 10 22.92 13.84 -17.77
C THR A 10 21.48 13.32 -17.70
N LEU A 11 21.11 12.32 -18.50
CA LEU A 11 19.82 11.62 -18.38
C LEU A 11 19.72 10.84 -17.06
N LEU A 12 20.76 10.11 -16.67
CA LEU A 12 20.83 9.42 -15.36
C LEU A 12 20.81 10.40 -14.18
N LEU A 13 21.48 11.56 -14.27
CA LEU A 13 21.41 12.59 -13.22
C LEU A 13 20.03 13.29 -13.15
N SER A 14 19.34 13.47 -14.28
CA SER A 14 17.96 13.99 -14.28
C SER A 14 16.96 12.99 -13.70
N ALA A 15 17.17 11.69 -13.91
CA ALA A 15 16.38 10.63 -13.26
C ALA A 15 16.67 10.54 -11.75
N LEU A 16 17.89 10.85 -11.32
CA LEU A 16 18.28 10.89 -9.89
C LEU A 16 17.87 12.19 -9.18
N THR A 17 17.49 13.25 -9.91
CA THR A 17 17.05 14.55 -9.33
C THR A 17 15.57 14.88 -9.56
N CYS A 18 14.84 14.12 -10.37
CA CYS A 18 13.38 14.12 -10.39
C CYS A 18 12.83 13.11 -9.37
N SER A 19 13.09 13.37 -8.08
CA SER A 19 12.24 12.82 -7.02
C SER A 19 10.83 13.34 -7.26
N GLY A 20 9.90 12.49 -7.73
CA GLY A 20 8.55 12.89 -8.14
C GLY A 20 7.75 13.66 -7.07
N GLN A 21 8.27 13.74 -5.84
CA GLN A 21 7.74 14.48 -4.71
C GLN A 21 8.34 15.89 -4.53
N SER A 22 8.96 16.48 -5.56
CA SER A 22 9.46 17.87 -5.49
C SER A 22 8.39 18.88 -5.05
N PHE A 23 7.11 18.59 -5.30
CA PHE A 23 5.97 19.39 -4.84
C PHE A 23 5.93 19.56 -3.32
N LEU A 24 6.48 18.63 -2.53
CA LEU A 24 6.54 18.76 -1.07
C LEU A 24 7.32 19.99 -0.61
N ALA A 25 8.25 20.50 -1.43
CA ALA A 25 8.99 21.72 -1.16
C ALA A 25 8.12 22.99 -1.26
N LYS A 26 7.03 22.96 -2.05
CA LYS A 26 6.04 24.05 -2.13
C LYS A 26 5.30 24.26 -0.80
N TYR A 27 5.27 23.22 0.04
CA TYR A 27 4.55 23.20 1.32
C TYR A 27 5.53 23.05 2.49
N PRO A 28 6.41 24.03 2.76
CA PRO A 28 7.37 23.94 3.86
C PRO A 28 6.66 23.75 5.22
N LYS A 29 5.47 24.33 5.37
CA LYS A 29 4.54 24.09 6.47
C LYS A 29 3.14 23.89 5.90
N LEU A 30 2.60 22.69 6.01
CA LEU A 30 1.25 22.38 5.55
C LEU A 30 0.21 23.00 6.51
N THR A 31 -0.75 23.75 5.98
CA THR A 31 -1.86 24.36 6.74
C THR A 31 -3.22 24.03 6.13
N ASP A 32 -4.31 24.32 6.84
CA ASP A 32 -5.68 24.02 6.38
C ASP A 32 -5.97 24.62 4.99
N LYS A 33 -5.41 25.80 4.69
CA LYS A 33 -5.60 26.51 3.41
C LYS A 33 -4.86 25.83 2.25
N ASP A 34 -3.81 25.08 2.56
CA ASP A 34 -2.96 24.44 1.58
C ASP A 34 -3.45 23.03 1.22
N LEU A 35 -4.32 22.43 2.05
CA LEU A 35 -4.73 21.03 1.92
C LEU A 35 -5.27 20.71 0.52
N SER A 36 -6.18 21.53 -0.02
CA SER A 36 -6.75 21.27 -1.35
C SER A 36 -5.67 21.23 -2.42
N ALA A 37 -4.79 22.24 -2.47
CA ALA A 37 -3.71 22.28 -3.45
C ALA A 37 -2.68 21.15 -3.24
N PHE A 38 -2.37 20.83 -1.98
CA PHE A 38 -1.45 19.75 -1.62
C PHE A 38 -1.96 18.39 -2.13
N PHE A 39 -3.26 18.12 -1.98
CA PHE A 39 -3.86 16.88 -2.45
C PHE A 39 -3.93 16.79 -3.97
N GLU A 40 -4.16 17.90 -4.69
CA GLU A 40 -4.08 17.92 -6.15
C GLU A 40 -2.65 17.65 -6.65
N ASP A 41 -1.63 18.26 -6.03
CA ASP A 41 -0.23 17.98 -6.35
C ASP A 41 0.15 16.52 -6.03
N TRP A 42 -0.33 15.98 -4.90
CA TRP A 42 -0.12 14.57 -4.54
C TRP A 42 -0.84 13.62 -5.51
N LYS A 43 -2.05 13.97 -5.97
CA LYS A 43 -2.76 13.24 -7.01
C LYS A 43 -1.94 13.22 -8.30
N ALA A 44 -1.46 14.37 -8.77
CA ALA A 44 -0.64 14.45 -9.98
C ALA A 44 0.64 13.60 -9.88
N TYR A 45 1.29 13.61 -8.73
CA TYR A 45 2.42 12.70 -8.45
C TYR A 45 2.00 11.23 -8.55
N SER A 46 0.88 10.85 -7.94
CA SER A 46 0.42 9.46 -7.89
C SER A 46 -0.03 8.96 -9.27
N ASP A 47 -0.75 9.80 -10.02
CA ASP A 47 -1.16 9.54 -11.40
C ASP A 47 0.07 9.30 -12.29
N SER A 48 1.12 10.13 -12.14
CA SER A 48 2.36 10.00 -12.90
C SER A 48 3.09 8.69 -12.62
N ILE A 49 2.98 8.13 -11.42
CA ILE A 49 3.54 6.81 -11.09
C ILE A 49 2.64 5.73 -11.69
N SER A 50 1.35 5.76 -11.39
CA SER A 50 0.39 4.72 -11.78
C SER A 50 0.24 4.59 -13.31
N SER A 51 0.44 5.67 -14.07
CA SER A 51 0.42 5.67 -15.53
C SER A 51 1.57 4.88 -16.14
N ASN A 52 2.71 4.81 -15.45
CA ASN A 52 3.89 4.06 -15.92
C ASN A 52 3.83 2.58 -15.54
N ILE A 53 2.87 2.16 -14.71
CA ILE A 53 2.70 0.77 -14.30
C ILE A 53 1.71 0.07 -15.25
N THR A 54 2.22 -0.96 -15.93
CA THR A 54 1.43 -1.81 -16.83
C THR A 54 0.97 -3.06 -16.11
N ILE A 55 -0.31 -3.40 -16.24
CA ILE A 55 -0.83 -4.70 -15.81
C ILE A 55 -0.47 -5.70 -16.91
N SER A 56 0.52 -6.54 -16.64
CA SER A 56 1.16 -7.38 -17.66
C SER A 56 0.92 -8.87 -17.47
N ASN A 57 0.58 -9.27 -16.24
CA ASN A 57 0.40 -10.67 -15.88
C ASN A 57 -0.82 -10.87 -14.96
N PRO A 58 -1.25 -12.12 -14.72
CA PRO A 58 -2.41 -12.41 -13.88
C PRO A 58 -2.26 -11.94 -12.42
N LEU A 59 -1.03 -11.86 -11.88
CA LEU A 59 -0.79 -11.41 -10.51
C LEU A 59 -0.99 -9.90 -10.41
N ASP A 60 -0.45 -9.13 -11.36
CA ASP A 60 -0.67 -7.67 -11.45
C ASP A 60 -2.19 -7.37 -11.51
N SER A 61 -2.92 -8.17 -12.30
CA SER A 61 -4.38 -8.03 -12.46
C SER A 61 -5.09 -8.28 -11.13
N LEU A 62 -4.72 -9.35 -10.42
CA LEU A 62 -5.29 -9.70 -9.13
C LEU A 62 -5.00 -8.65 -8.04
N ILE A 63 -3.79 -8.09 -8.04
CA ILE A 63 -3.41 -6.99 -7.13
C ILE A 63 -4.27 -5.76 -7.44
N TYR A 64 -4.38 -5.37 -8.71
CA TYR A 64 -5.17 -4.22 -9.11
C TYR A 64 -6.66 -4.37 -8.77
N GLU A 65 -7.24 -5.55 -8.99
CA GLU A 65 -8.62 -5.88 -8.59
C GLU A 65 -8.82 -5.70 -7.08
N ARG A 66 -7.84 -6.09 -6.26
CA ARG A 66 -7.91 -5.87 -4.80
C ARG A 66 -7.85 -4.39 -4.45
N ASN A 67 -6.96 -3.63 -5.06
CA ASN A 67 -6.91 -2.18 -4.88
C ASN A 67 -8.25 -1.53 -5.28
N LEU A 68 -8.88 -1.99 -6.37
CA LEU A 68 -10.19 -1.52 -6.83
C LEU A 68 -11.32 -1.85 -5.85
N LEU A 69 -11.28 -3.03 -5.22
CA LEU A 69 -12.25 -3.38 -4.18
C LEU A 69 -12.12 -2.48 -2.95
N THR A 70 -10.90 -2.16 -2.51
CA THR A 70 -10.67 -1.18 -1.44
C THR A 70 -11.22 0.18 -1.82
N TYR A 71 -10.97 0.64 -3.05
CA TYR A 71 -11.53 1.89 -3.57
C TYR A 71 -13.05 1.88 -3.49
N ALA A 72 -13.69 0.84 -4.02
CA ALA A 72 -15.15 0.73 -4.05
C ALA A 72 -15.75 0.73 -2.63
N GLY A 73 -15.14 0.02 -1.68
CA GLY A 73 -15.58 -0.01 -0.29
C GLY A 73 -15.59 1.38 0.36
N ILE A 74 -14.57 2.19 0.08
CA ILE A 74 -14.42 3.52 0.68
C ILE A 74 -15.23 4.57 -0.08
N ALA A 75 -15.26 4.50 -1.41
CA ALA A 75 -16.03 5.40 -2.26
C ALA A 75 -17.54 5.30 -2.02
N LEU A 76 -18.01 4.16 -1.52
CA LEU A 76 -19.40 3.94 -1.10
C LEU A 76 -19.66 4.31 0.38
N GLY A 77 -18.61 4.61 1.15
CA GLY A 77 -18.70 5.00 2.55
C GLY A 77 -19.23 6.43 2.76
N SER A 78 -19.72 6.71 3.97
CA SER A 78 -20.15 8.05 4.39
C SER A 78 -19.56 8.42 5.76
N PRO A 79 -18.87 9.58 5.89
CA PRO A 79 -18.54 10.53 4.84
C PRO A 79 -17.49 9.97 3.87
N ARG A 80 -17.69 10.23 2.58
CA ARG A 80 -16.76 9.80 1.53
C ARG A 80 -15.52 10.70 1.51
N PRO A 81 -14.31 10.16 1.69
CA PRO A 81 -13.08 10.93 1.44
C PRO A 81 -12.92 11.18 -0.07
N GLN A 82 -12.27 12.29 -0.43
CA GLN A 82 -12.00 12.61 -1.84
C GLN A 82 -11.05 11.59 -2.50
N TYR A 83 -10.13 11.02 -1.73
CA TYR A 83 -9.06 10.16 -2.19
C TYR A 83 -8.94 8.90 -1.35
N VAL A 84 -8.38 7.84 -1.94
CA VAL A 84 -8.04 6.58 -1.27
C VAL A 84 -6.54 6.39 -1.29
N VAL A 85 -5.94 6.08 -0.14
CA VAL A 85 -4.50 6.05 0.03
C VAL A 85 -3.98 4.61 0.05
N TYR A 86 -3.03 4.32 -0.82
CA TYR A 86 -2.38 3.03 -0.99
C TYR A 86 -0.90 3.14 -0.56
N PRO A 87 -0.25 2.03 -0.19
CA PRO A 87 1.18 2.03 0.08
C PRO A 87 1.95 2.30 -1.23
N GLU A 88 3.08 3.00 -1.15
CA GLU A 88 3.96 3.24 -2.31
C GLU A 88 4.44 1.95 -2.97
N ALA A 89 4.70 0.92 -2.17
CA ALA A 89 5.07 -0.40 -2.66
C ALA A 89 4.51 -1.50 -1.75
N THR A 90 4.18 -2.63 -2.37
CA THR A 90 3.78 -3.86 -1.69
C THR A 90 4.97 -4.80 -1.63
N GLU A 91 5.17 -5.43 -0.48
CA GLU A 91 6.18 -6.46 -0.31
C GLU A 91 5.72 -7.78 -0.96
N ILE A 92 6.54 -8.34 -1.84
CA ILE A 92 6.34 -9.65 -2.44
C ILE A 92 7.42 -10.59 -1.92
N LEU A 93 6.99 -11.68 -1.30
CA LEU A 93 7.82 -12.74 -0.74
C LEU A 93 7.68 -13.97 -1.63
N THR A 94 8.76 -14.35 -2.31
CA THR A 94 8.78 -15.55 -3.15
C THR A 94 9.51 -16.67 -2.43
N TYR A 95 8.78 -17.73 -2.12
CA TYR A 95 9.24 -18.89 -1.39
C TYR A 95 9.66 -20.01 -2.33
N LYS A 96 10.73 -20.72 -1.97
CA LYS A 96 11.20 -21.89 -2.71
C LYS A 96 10.27 -23.10 -2.56
N GLU A 97 9.75 -23.32 -1.34
CA GLU A 97 8.84 -24.41 -0.99
C GLU A 97 7.76 -23.90 -0.03
N LEU A 98 6.56 -24.47 -0.12
CA LEU A 98 5.47 -24.17 0.80
C LEU A 98 5.70 -24.90 2.13
N GLY A 99 5.96 -24.15 3.21
CA GLY A 99 6.08 -24.69 4.57
C GLY A 99 4.74 -25.22 5.11
N ASP A 100 4.80 -26.18 6.04
CA ASP A 100 3.62 -26.73 6.72
C ASP A 100 2.94 -25.67 7.60
N THR A 101 1.69 -25.32 7.26
CA THR A 101 0.88 -24.33 7.98
C THR A 101 -0.13 -24.94 8.95
N THR A 102 -0.16 -26.28 9.11
CA THR A 102 -1.22 -27.00 9.87
C THR A 102 -1.09 -26.90 11.38
N THR A 103 0.10 -26.59 11.91
CA THR A 103 0.39 -26.55 13.36
C THR A 103 0.33 -25.14 13.96
N ASN A 104 0.12 -24.11 13.14
CA ASN A 104 0.15 -22.71 13.59
C ASN A 104 -1.19 -22.27 14.18
N ASN A 105 -1.25 -22.32 15.51
CA ASN A 105 -2.43 -22.04 16.32
C ASN A 105 -2.83 -20.55 16.27
N SER A 106 -4.14 -20.31 16.32
CA SER A 106 -4.85 -19.05 16.09
C SER A 106 -4.44 -17.90 17.01
N SER A 107 -3.59 -16.99 16.53
CA SER A 107 -3.59 -15.61 17.01
C SER A 107 -2.86 -14.68 16.04
N PHE A 108 -3.22 -13.40 16.15
CA PHE A 108 -2.70 -12.16 15.53
C PHE A 108 -1.23 -12.15 15.03
N TRP A 109 -0.36 -12.97 15.62
CA TRP A 109 1.03 -13.20 15.20
C TRP A 109 1.19 -13.96 13.87
N LEU A 110 0.10 -14.51 13.31
CA LEU A 110 0.09 -15.28 12.06
C LEU A 110 0.43 -14.48 10.80
N LEU A 111 0.13 -13.17 10.74
CA LEU A 111 0.52 -12.35 9.57
C LEU A 111 2.05 -12.33 9.41
N MET A 112 2.77 -12.39 10.52
CA MET A 112 4.21 -12.47 10.52
C MET A 112 4.73 -13.91 10.37
N SER A 113 3.90 -14.96 10.29
CA SER A 113 4.35 -16.36 10.41
C SER A 113 4.43 -17.17 9.11
N VAL A 114 3.81 -16.73 8.00
CA VAL A 114 4.09 -17.31 6.67
C VAL A 114 5.59 -17.22 6.33
N PRO A 115 6.28 -16.09 6.62
CA PRO A 115 7.75 -16.03 6.54
C PRO A 115 8.50 -16.95 7.52
N TYR A 116 7.89 -17.36 8.64
CA TYR A 116 8.56 -18.19 9.65
C TYR A 116 8.41 -19.70 9.42
N ALA A 117 7.36 -20.13 8.72
CA ALA A 117 7.23 -21.52 8.26
C ALA A 117 8.14 -21.84 7.06
N MET A 118 8.68 -20.80 6.39
CA MET A 118 9.39 -20.92 5.12
C MET A 118 10.76 -20.24 5.21
N ARG A 119 11.80 -21.01 5.52
CA ARG A 119 13.15 -20.48 5.84
C ARG A 119 13.94 -19.92 4.66
N GLU A 120 13.51 -20.17 3.41
CA GLU A 120 14.18 -19.71 2.19
C GLU A 120 13.20 -18.92 1.30
N TYR A 121 13.33 -17.59 1.30
CA TYR A 121 12.56 -16.69 0.45
C TYR A 121 13.39 -15.54 -0.11
N THR A 122 12.94 -14.99 -1.24
CA THR A 122 13.38 -13.69 -1.75
C THR A 122 12.33 -12.64 -1.49
N LYS A 123 12.76 -11.41 -1.20
CA LYS A 123 11.89 -10.25 -0.95
C LYS A 123 12.09 -9.21 -2.03
N GLU A 124 10.98 -8.70 -2.57
CA GLU A 124 10.95 -7.59 -3.51
C GLU A 124 9.90 -6.57 -3.07
N MET A 125 10.18 -5.27 -3.23
CA MET A 125 9.19 -4.21 -3.05
C MET A 125 8.69 -3.79 -4.43
N VAL A 126 7.40 -3.98 -4.70
CA VAL A 126 6.80 -3.71 -6.01
C VAL A 126 5.79 -2.58 -5.90
N CYS A 127 5.96 -1.55 -6.71
CA CYS A 127 4.95 -0.51 -6.86
C CYS A 127 3.80 -1.07 -7.70
N THR A 128 2.58 -1.02 -7.18
CA THR A 128 1.41 -1.66 -7.79
C THR A 128 0.49 -0.61 -8.40
N LYS A 129 -0.19 -0.93 -9.50
CA LYS A 129 -1.14 0.01 -10.11
C LYS A 129 -2.29 0.29 -9.13
N ILE A 130 -2.71 1.55 -9.04
CA ILE A 130 -3.84 1.97 -8.20
C ILE A 130 -4.98 2.55 -9.07
N PRO A 131 -6.25 2.43 -8.62
CA PRO A 131 -7.39 3.02 -9.31
C PRO A 131 -7.33 4.54 -9.37
N ASP A 132 -8.09 5.13 -10.30
CA ASP A 132 -8.27 6.58 -10.38
C ASP A 132 -8.85 7.16 -9.08
N GLY A 133 -8.25 8.24 -8.59
CA GLY A 133 -8.55 8.79 -7.26
C GLY A 133 -7.77 8.11 -6.12
N GLY A 134 -6.86 7.20 -6.45
CA GLY A 134 -5.86 6.65 -5.54
C GLY A 134 -4.66 7.58 -5.34
N LEU A 135 -4.02 7.50 -4.17
CA LEU A 135 -2.80 8.22 -3.80
C LEU A 135 -1.74 7.25 -3.26
N TYR A 136 -0.48 7.41 -3.66
CA TYR A 136 0.62 6.63 -3.06
C TYR A 136 1.15 7.30 -1.79
N MET A 137 1.19 6.57 -0.68
CA MET A 137 1.76 7.01 0.59
C MET A 137 3.26 6.76 0.63
N THR A 138 4.02 7.83 0.84
CA THR A 138 5.48 7.79 0.98
C THR A 138 5.91 8.40 2.30
N ASP A 139 7.15 8.14 2.72
CA ASP A 139 7.71 8.74 3.93
C ASP A 139 7.69 10.28 3.91
N GLY A 140 7.94 10.88 2.75
CA GLY A 140 7.95 12.34 2.58
C GLY A 140 6.57 12.94 2.82
N ILE A 141 5.54 12.32 2.24
CA ILE A 141 4.14 12.73 2.39
C ILE A 141 3.65 12.48 3.82
N SER A 142 3.94 11.30 4.39
CA SER A 142 3.61 10.97 5.78
C SER A 142 4.18 12.01 6.76
N LYS A 143 5.45 12.41 6.58
CA LYS A 143 6.07 13.48 7.38
C LYS A 143 5.37 14.82 7.23
N LYS A 144 4.87 15.17 6.03
CA LYS A 144 4.08 16.40 5.84
C LYS A 144 2.74 16.33 6.57
N LEU A 145 2.02 15.21 6.48
CA LEU A 145 0.77 14.99 7.20
C LEU A 145 0.97 15.00 8.73
N ASP A 146 2.03 14.39 9.22
CA ASP A 146 2.41 14.45 10.63
C ASP A 146 2.71 15.88 11.07
N SER A 147 3.47 16.64 10.27
CA SER A 147 3.76 18.05 10.56
C SER A 147 2.49 18.90 10.60
N PHE A 148 1.47 18.53 9.81
CA PHE A 148 0.17 19.16 9.84
C PHE A 148 -0.61 18.79 11.12
N LEU A 149 -0.64 17.53 11.52
CA LEU A 149 -1.41 17.10 12.69
C LEU A 149 -0.76 17.46 14.04
N TYR A 150 0.57 17.52 14.09
CA TYR A 150 1.35 17.66 15.32
C TYR A 150 2.19 18.95 15.36
N VAL A 151 1.54 20.11 15.24
CA VAL A 151 2.22 21.41 15.34
C VAL A 151 2.51 21.81 16.79
N GLY A 152 3.77 22.11 17.08
CA GLY A 152 4.22 22.72 18.35
C GLY A 152 4.70 21.73 19.41
N LYS A 153 5.34 22.25 20.46
CA LYS A 153 5.96 21.47 21.55
C LYS A 153 4.94 20.76 22.46
N TYR A 154 3.70 21.24 22.44
CA TYR A 154 2.57 20.69 23.22
C TYR A 154 1.51 20.18 22.25
N ARG A 155 1.37 18.85 22.16
CA ARG A 155 0.35 18.17 21.34
C ARG A 155 -1.04 18.43 21.89
N LYS A 156 -1.58 19.62 21.67
CA LYS A 156 -2.92 20.00 22.14
C LYS A 156 -3.96 19.17 21.41
N ARG A 157 -4.56 18.21 22.12
CA ARG A 157 -5.55 17.25 21.59
C ARG A 157 -6.66 17.92 20.76
N LYS A 158 -7.23 19.02 21.26
CA LYS A 158 -8.31 19.75 20.57
C LYS A 158 -7.89 20.32 19.22
N GLU A 159 -6.68 20.87 19.12
CA GLU A 159 -6.16 21.42 17.85
C GLU A 159 -5.91 20.29 16.84
N ARG A 160 -5.35 19.16 17.30
CA ARG A 160 -5.18 17.97 16.48
C ARG A 160 -6.52 17.42 15.98
N GLU A 161 -7.54 17.33 16.83
CA GLU A 161 -8.88 16.85 16.44
C GLU A 161 -9.52 17.76 15.37
N LYS A 162 -9.36 19.09 15.49
CA LYS A 162 -9.83 20.03 14.46
C LYS A 162 -9.13 19.79 13.12
N ARG A 163 -7.81 19.66 13.13
CA ARG A 163 -7.01 19.41 11.92
C ARG A 163 -7.31 18.04 11.31
N LEU A 164 -7.48 17.02 12.16
CA LEU A 164 -7.88 15.68 11.74
C LEU A 164 -9.25 15.71 11.04
N LYS A 165 -10.18 16.53 11.51
CA LYS A 165 -11.48 16.73 10.84
C LYS A 165 -11.32 17.35 9.45
N GLU A 166 -10.40 18.29 9.28
CA GLU A 166 -10.10 18.89 7.96
C GLU A 166 -9.42 17.87 7.03
N LEU A 167 -8.46 17.09 7.54
CA LEU A 167 -7.76 16.06 6.77
C LEU A 167 -8.71 14.93 6.31
N ARG A 168 -9.68 14.55 7.16
CA ARG A 168 -10.68 13.51 6.86
C ARG A 168 -11.65 13.85 5.73
N LYS A 169 -11.66 15.09 5.23
CA LYS A 169 -12.38 15.43 3.99
C LYS A 169 -11.69 14.83 2.76
N TYR A 170 -10.38 14.59 2.85
CA TYR A 170 -9.56 14.15 1.73
C TYR A 170 -9.24 12.66 1.78
N ILE A 171 -8.93 12.09 2.97
CA ILE A 171 -8.49 10.69 3.13
C ILE A 171 -9.06 10.06 4.42
N SER A 172 -9.20 8.73 4.50
CA SER A 172 -9.66 8.08 5.73
C SER A 172 -8.51 7.92 6.73
N VAL A 173 -8.39 8.85 7.66
CA VAL A 173 -7.36 8.76 8.71
C VAL A 173 -7.81 7.83 9.84
N SER A 174 -7.20 6.65 9.90
CA SER A 174 -7.35 5.64 10.96
C SER A 174 -6.04 5.40 11.72
N TYR A 175 -6.12 5.00 12.99
CA TYR A 175 -4.98 4.70 13.86
C TYR A 175 -5.20 3.35 14.55
N GLY A 176 -4.19 2.49 14.58
CA GLY A 176 -4.22 1.22 15.34
C GLY A 176 -2.91 0.45 15.26
N ILE A 177 -2.94 -0.85 15.55
CA ILE A 177 -1.74 -1.70 15.64
C ILE A 177 -1.05 -1.88 14.28
N PHE A 178 -1.80 -1.84 13.17
CA PHE A 178 -1.24 -1.88 11.80
C PHE A 178 -0.70 -0.52 11.30
N ASN A 179 -0.28 0.37 12.21
CA ASN A 179 0.32 1.67 11.88
C ASN A 179 1.69 1.58 11.15
N MET A 180 2.02 0.42 10.58
CA MET A 180 3.18 0.23 9.71
C MET A 180 3.05 1.03 8.42
N TYR A 181 1.80 1.32 7.99
CA TYR A 181 1.49 2.21 6.87
C TYR A 181 0.53 3.33 7.35
N PRO A 182 1.06 4.39 7.99
CA PRO A 182 0.22 5.47 8.48
C PRO A 182 -0.53 6.11 7.31
N TYR A 183 -1.81 6.45 7.54
CA TYR A 183 -2.71 7.09 6.57
C TYR A 183 -3.15 6.25 5.36
N CYS A 184 -2.64 5.02 5.18
CA CYS A 184 -3.18 4.11 4.18
C CYS A 184 -4.59 3.64 4.56
N ASP A 185 -5.39 3.44 3.53
CA ASP A 185 -6.78 3.04 3.62
C ASP A 185 -6.94 1.52 3.68
N TYR A 186 -7.98 1.06 4.38
CA TYR A 186 -8.28 -0.35 4.57
C TYR A 186 -9.51 -0.78 3.74
N PRO A 187 -9.61 -2.04 3.28
CA PRO A 187 -8.62 -3.12 3.46
C PRO A 187 -7.31 -2.87 2.71
N LEU A 188 -6.19 -3.09 3.40
CA LEU A 188 -4.84 -2.78 2.93
C LEU A 188 -4.06 -4.06 2.63
N LEU A 189 -3.47 -4.17 1.44
CA LEU A 189 -2.54 -5.24 1.10
C LEU A 189 -1.18 -5.02 1.80
N LEU A 190 -0.89 -5.85 2.81
CA LEU A 190 0.33 -5.74 3.61
C LEU A 190 1.54 -6.35 2.89
N ASN A 191 1.37 -7.58 2.40
CA ASN A 191 2.34 -8.28 1.57
C ASN A 191 1.65 -9.41 0.78
N ILE A 192 2.41 -9.99 -0.14
CA ILE A 192 2.01 -11.12 -0.98
C ILE A 192 3.05 -12.23 -0.84
N GLY A 193 2.61 -13.42 -0.43
CA GLY A 193 3.41 -14.64 -0.48
C GLY A 193 3.19 -15.40 -1.78
N ILE A 194 4.26 -15.87 -2.41
CA ILE A 194 4.21 -16.65 -3.66
C ILE A 194 5.02 -17.92 -3.46
N ALA A 195 4.42 -19.08 -3.74
CA ALA A 195 5.09 -20.37 -3.83
C ALA A 195 4.84 -21.00 -5.22
N SER A 196 5.25 -22.26 -5.44
CA SER A 196 5.10 -23.00 -6.70
C SER A 196 3.74 -22.82 -7.37
N ASP A 197 2.67 -23.13 -6.65
CA ASP A 197 1.29 -23.24 -7.13
C ASP A 197 0.32 -22.40 -6.30
N ILE A 198 0.81 -21.66 -5.30
CA ILE A 198 0.01 -20.88 -4.35
C ILE A 198 0.43 -19.42 -4.35
N VAL A 199 -0.56 -18.54 -4.18
CA VAL A 199 -0.37 -17.12 -3.84
C VAL A 199 -1.22 -16.80 -2.62
N VAL A 200 -0.68 -16.04 -1.68
CA VAL A 200 -1.35 -15.64 -0.45
C VAL A 200 -1.28 -14.12 -0.32
N PHE A 201 -2.43 -13.48 -0.23
CA PHE A 201 -2.50 -12.04 0.06
C PHE A 201 -2.73 -11.88 1.56
N GLN A 202 -1.85 -11.15 2.22
CA GLN A 202 -2.05 -10.74 3.60
C GLN A 202 -2.70 -9.35 3.62
N LEU A 203 -3.87 -9.26 4.22
CA LEU A 203 -4.68 -8.05 4.22
C LEU A 203 -4.86 -7.57 5.66
N ALA A 204 -4.64 -6.28 5.92
CA ALA A 204 -5.26 -5.64 7.06
C ALA A 204 -6.68 -5.22 6.67
N LEU A 205 -7.68 -5.67 7.43
CA LEU A 205 -9.09 -5.33 7.21
C LEU A 205 -9.44 -3.98 7.85
N ASP A 206 -8.82 -3.68 8.99
CA ASP A 206 -8.81 -2.37 9.61
C ASP A 206 -7.50 -2.18 10.39
N SER A 207 -7.43 -1.16 11.23
CA SER A 207 -6.22 -0.84 11.99
C SER A 207 -5.83 -1.88 13.07
N ASN A 208 -6.69 -2.85 13.37
CA ASN A 208 -6.54 -3.86 14.41
C ASN A 208 -7.00 -5.27 13.97
N GLU A 209 -7.59 -5.45 12.79
CA GLU A 209 -7.96 -6.75 12.23
C GLU A 209 -7.28 -7.01 10.88
N ALA A 210 -6.96 -8.27 10.62
CA ALA A 210 -6.31 -8.69 9.40
C ALA A 210 -6.64 -10.15 9.07
N THR A 211 -6.51 -10.49 7.79
CA THR A 211 -6.89 -11.78 7.22
C THR A 211 -5.95 -12.19 6.08
N GLU A 212 -6.13 -13.39 5.57
CA GLU A 212 -5.39 -13.91 4.42
C GLU A 212 -6.36 -14.42 3.36
N ILE A 213 -6.02 -14.18 2.09
CA ILE A 213 -6.73 -14.76 0.96
C ILE A 213 -5.76 -15.63 0.19
N TRP A 214 -6.13 -16.91 0.04
CA TRP A 214 -5.32 -17.92 -0.61
C TRP A 214 -5.81 -18.14 -2.03
N TYR A 215 -4.88 -18.32 -2.95
CA TYR A 215 -5.15 -18.58 -4.35
C TYR A 215 -4.30 -19.74 -4.85
N ARG A 216 -4.89 -20.60 -5.69
CA ARG A 216 -4.15 -21.56 -6.51
C ARG A 216 -3.87 -20.94 -7.88
N LYS A 217 -2.63 -21.08 -8.34
CA LYS A 217 -2.22 -20.80 -9.72
C LYS A 217 -2.85 -21.85 -10.63
N GLY A 218 -3.85 -21.45 -11.41
CA GLY A 218 -4.27 -22.21 -12.59
C GLY A 218 -3.44 -21.81 -13.81
N ASN A 219 -3.72 -22.43 -14.96
CA ASN A 219 -2.95 -22.20 -16.19
C ASN A 219 -2.82 -20.70 -16.56
N ASP A 220 -3.92 -19.95 -16.52
CA ASP A 220 -3.93 -18.50 -16.86
C ASP A 220 -4.69 -17.63 -15.84
N ARG A 221 -5.07 -18.19 -14.69
CA ARG A 221 -5.89 -17.49 -13.69
C ARG A 221 -5.59 -17.92 -12.27
N PHE A 222 -5.93 -17.06 -11.32
CA PHE A 222 -5.94 -17.40 -9.90
C PHE A 222 -7.32 -17.88 -9.47
N ILE A 223 -7.37 -19.03 -8.79
CA ILE A 223 -8.61 -19.58 -8.22
C ILE A 223 -8.56 -19.34 -6.72
N VAL A 224 -9.56 -18.63 -6.18
CA VAL A 224 -9.67 -18.40 -4.74
C VAL A 224 -9.83 -19.73 -4.03
N LEU A 225 -8.99 -19.98 -3.03
CA LEU A 225 -9.11 -21.11 -2.13
C LEU A 225 -9.90 -20.67 -0.90
N HIS A 226 -11.04 -21.31 -0.67
CA HIS A 226 -11.80 -21.09 0.55
C HIS A 226 -11.15 -21.86 1.70
N ASN A 227 -10.45 -21.12 2.56
CA ASN A 227 -9.80 -21.69 3.72
C ASN A 227 -10.84 -22.09 4.79
N ASN A 228 -11.14 -23.39 4.89
CA ASN A 228 -11.84 -23.96 6.04
C ASN A 228 -10.83 -24.20 7.17
N ARG A 229 -10.36 -23.14 7.85
CA ARG A 229 -9.45 -23.29 8.99
C ARG A 229 -10.10 -24.16 10.06
N GLY A 230 -9.74 -25.44 10.06
CA GLY A 230 -10.27 -26.48 10.94
C GLY A 230 -10.14 -27.91 10.41
N ARG A 231 -10.07 -28.13 9.08
CA ARG A 231 -9.72 -29.43 8.47
C ARG A 231 -9.01 -29.17 7.14
N SER A 232 -8.06 -30.04 6.79
CA SER A 232 -7.23 -30.09 5.58
C SER A 232 -7.68 -29.17 4.44
N ILE A 233 -6.74 -28.42 3.84
CA ILE A 233 -6.96 -27.84 2.50
C ILE A 233 -7.24 -29.03 1.57
N ILE A 234 -8.51 -29.28 1.27
CA ILE A 234 -8.90 -30.32 0.32
C ILE A 234 -8.61 -29.72 -1.06
N TYR A 235 -7.70 -30.38 -1.77
CA TYR A 235 -7.52 -30.15 -3.18
C TYR A 235 -8.70 -30.82 -3.87
N ASP A 236 -9.65 -30.02 -4.36
CA ASP A 236 -10.43 -30.45 -5.53
C ASP A 236 -9.48 -30.60 -6.73
#